data_AF-A0A931VAK6-F1
#
_entry.id   AF-A0A931VAK6-F1
#
_cell.length_a   1.000
_cell.length_b   1.000
_cell.length_c   1.000
_cell.angle_alpha   90.00
_cell.angle_beta   90.00
_cell.angle_gamma   90.00
#
_symmetry.space_group_name_H-M   'P 1'
#
loop_
_entity.id
_entity.type
_entity.pdbx_description
1 polymer ?
#
loop_
_entity_poly.entity_id
_entity_poly.type
_entity_poly.pdbx_seq_one_letter_code
_entity_poly.pdbx_strand_id
1 'polypeptide(L)'
;MGFQNGKEGGIQDIRARYSGDHGLTWSDQEVQFKLDPAIGGWVGGETLVDQQGEIQFFLLNDAGTGILWAGEGERPAVGGLTERRLDLWHTKTTGKGRQWQQPKCIWKGYTGSLNSVAQLKNGRILLPFSCQTKRGWKTNRGGGLGEWSFYGRYDSVVIYSDDGGDTWRLSNAVKIVTPDISYAYGAVEPVVIQLKDGRVWMLIRGQTGRFYESFSADGAEWTIPNPSAIINSDSPAGLDRLGDGRLFLVWNNCLRFPYAYGGRQVIHAAISEDDGATWRGFREVGRDPLRHQPPPPSGDFGTAYPFPSVTADNRILIMSGQGVGRRSLVILDPDYLYETRQSDDFSAGLEAWSVFGTKGVLLAPHPQQTGRKVLQIRRADVEFPATAVWNFPAGLQGTIRLRLMLTPGFGAGRLALTDHFSVPYDQEDKFYNMFNLPVGLEATPTGWGAALRAGQWHDVELRWDIGKRECRLLLDNHAAGVGPLRREGSGISYLRLSSLSGKPETGAMLLESVTADVSAGPWVVFNS
;
A
#
# COMPACT_ATOMS: atom_id res chain seq x y z
N MET A 1 6.27 -0.27 -22.94
CA MET A 1 7.72 -0.57 -22.86
C MET A 1 8.10 -0.55 -21.39
N GLY A 2 8.91 -1.49 -20.92
CA GLY A 2 9.36 -1.56 -19.53
C GLY A 2 10.87 -1.72 -19.47
N PHE A 3 11.51 -1.16 -18.45
CA PHE A 3 12.96 -1.13 -18.31
C PHE A 3 13.44 -1.88 -17.07
N GLN A 4 14.67 -2.38 -17.12
CA GLN A 4 15.33 -3.03 -16.00
C GLN A 4 16.84 -2.94 -16.13
N ASN A 5 17.54 -2.92 -15.00
CA ASN A 5 18.99 -3.10 -14.97
C ASN A 5 19.33 -4.54 -15.38
N GLY A 6 20.34 -4.67 -16.24
CA GLY A 6 20.96 -5.94 -16.58
C GLY A 6 22.47 -5.90 -16.39
N LYS A 7 23.11 -7.01 -16.74
CA LYS A 7 24.55 -7.18 -16.66
C LYS A 7 25.02 -8.17 -17.72
N GLU A 8 26.02 -7.79 -18.49
CA GLU A 8 26.67 -8.64 -19.49
C GLU A 8 28.18 -8.48 -19.38
N GLY A 9 28.92 -9.59 -19.27
CA GLY A 9 30.38 -9.56 -19.17
C GLY A 9 30.94 -8.73 -18.01
N GLY A 10 30.18 -8.58 -16.92
CA GLY A 10 30.59 -7.75 -15.77
C GLY A 10 30.14 -6.29 -15.83
N ILE A 11 29.69 -5.81 -16.99
CA ILE A 11 29.26 -4.42 -17.21
C ILE A 11 27.75 -4.31 -17.03
N GLN A 12 27.29 -3.32 -16.26
CA GLN A 12 25.87 -3.06 -16.11
C GLN A 12 25.29 -2.40 -17.37
N ASP A 13 24.07 -2.76 -17.72
CA ASP A 13 23.35 -2.23 -18.87
C ASP A 13 21.90 -1.91 -18.48
N ILE A 14 21.22 -1.11 -19.31
CA ILE A 14 19.77 -0.93 -19.25
C ILE A 14 19.15 -1.75 -20.37
N ARG A 15 18.15 -2.55 -20.02
CA ARG A 15 17.40 -3.38 -20.96
C ARG A 15 15.95 -2.95 -21.00
N ALA A 16 15.35 -3.08 -22.18
CA ALA A 16 13.92 -2.88 -22.38
C ALA A 16 13.23 -4.20 -22.74
N ARG A 17 11.96 -4.29 -22.40
CA ARG A 17 11.00 -5.22 -22.99
C ARG A 17 9.81 -4.45 -23.54
N TYR A 18 9.17 -5.01 -24.55
CA TYR A 18 8.06 -4.40 -25.25
C TYR A 18 6.83 -5.28 -25.18
N SER A 19 5.67 -4.65 -25.06
CA SER A 19 4.38 -5.32 -25.18
C SER A 19 3.61 -4.66 -26.31
N GLY A 20 3.07 -5.48 -27.20
CA GLY A 20 2.19 -5.06 -28.30
C GLY A 20 0.69 -5.28 -28.01
N ASP A 21 0.38 -5.83 -26.84
CA ASP A 21 -0.95 -6.28 -26.43
C ASP A 21 -1.33 -5.74 -25.04
N HIS A 22 -1.01 -4.46 -24.81
CA HIS A 22 -1.40 -3.71 -23.61
C HIS A 22 -0.88 -4.31 -22.28
N GLY A 23 0.30 -4.91 -22.31
CA GLY A 23 1.00 -5.44 -21.13
C GLY A 23 0.76 -6.91 -20.85
N LEU A 24 -0.03 -7.62 -21.67
CA LEU A 24 -0.36 -9.04 -21.46
C LEU A 24 0.83 -9.95 -21.75
N THR A 25 1.56 -9.70 -22.84
CA THR A 25 2.79 -10.40 -23.19
C THR A 25 3.95 -9.43 -23.40
N TRP A 26 5.17 -9.95 -23.24
CA TRP A 26 6.40 -9.15 -23.27
C TRP A 26 7.44 -9.83 -24.14
N SER A 27 8.15 -9.03 -24.93
CA SER A 27 9.30 -9.47 -25.72
C SER A 27 10.45 -9.98 -24.84
N ASP A 28 11.44 -10.57 -25.49
CA ASP A 28 12.76 -10.77 -24.91
C ASP A 28 13.42 -9.42 -24.55
N GLN A 29 14.44 -9.49 -23.70
CA GLN A 29 15.18 -8.31 -23.25
C GLN A 29 16.09 -7.79 -24.36
N GLU A 30 16.02 -6.48 -24.60
CA GLU A 30 16.90 -5.79 -25.55
C GLU A 30 17.78 -4.77 -24.82
N VAL A 31 19.10 -4.89 -24.99
CA VAL A 31 20.06 -3.92 -24.43
C VAL A 31 19.88 -2.57 -25.11
N GLN A 32 19.62 -1.54 -24.31
CA GLN A 32 19.40 -0.17 -24.77
C GLN A 32 20.71 0.63 -24.78
N PHE A 33 21.45 0.59 -23.68
CA PHE A 33 22.75 1.22 -23.54
C PHE A 33 23.52 0.60 -22.38
N LYS A 34 24.86 0.72 -22.43
CA LYS A 34 25.77 0.27 -21.37
C LYS A 34 26.06 1.41 -20.39
N LEU A 35 26.27 1.05 -19.13
CA LEU A 35 26.60 1.98 -18.06
C LEU A 35 28.09 1.90 -17.76
N ASP A 36 28.72 3.04 -17.48
CA ASP A 36 30.15 3.11 -17.22
C ASP A 36 30.48 2.52 -15.83
N PRO A 37 31.22 1.40 -15.75
CA PRO A 37 31.60 0.79 -14.48
C PRO A 37 32.65 1.61 -13.71
N ALA A 38 33.35 2.57 -14.36
CA ALA A 38 34.33 3.41 -13.69
C ALA A 38 33.69 4.45 -12.75
N ILE A 39 32.41 4.74 -12.94
CA ILE A 39 31.66 5.72 -12.13
C ILE A 39 31.15 5.08 -10.83
N GLY A 40 30.65 3.84 -10.89
CA GLY A 40 30.12 3.12 -9.75
C GLY A 40 29.10 2.06 -10.15
N GLY A 41 28.42 1.49 -9.16
CA GLY A 41 27.26 0.64 -9.34
C GLY A 41 26.00 1.45 -9.64
N TRP A 42 25.13 0.90 -10.48
CA TRP A 42 23.91 1.54 -10.95
C TRP A 42 22.67 0.75 -10.51
N VAL A 43 21.59 1.45 -10.16
CA VAL A 43 20.29 0.86 -9.80
C VAL A 43 19.14 1.77 -10.19
N GLY A 44 17.95 1.19 -10.26
CA GLY A 44 16.71 1.92 -10.43
C GLY A 44 16.52 2.38 -11.87
N GLY A 45 15.42 3.10 -12.07
CA GLY A 45 14.96 3.55 -13.37
C GLY A 45 13.57 4.14 -13.23
N GLU A 46 13.46 5.46 -13.16
CA GLU A 46 12.18 6.14 -13.40
C GLU A 46 12.15 6.67 -14.82
N THR A 47 10.99 6.58 -15.46
CA THR A 47 10.86 6.92 -16.87
C THR A 47 9.61 7.71 -17.18
N LEU A 48 9.75 8.68 -18.07
CA LEU A 48 8.67 9.50 -18.59
C LEU A 48 8.83 9.58 -20.10
N VAL A 49 7.73 9.39 -20.85
CA VAL A 49 7.68 9.83 -22.25
C VAL A 49 7.19 11.28 -22.23
N ASP A 50 8.04 12.20 -22.66
CA ASP A 50 7.71 13.61 -22.67
C ASP A 50 6.78 14.01 -23.83
N GLN A 51 6.27 15.24 -23.79
CA GLN A 51 5.42 15.82 -24.83
C GLN A 51 6.08 15.88 -26.22
N GLN A 52 7.40 15.76 -26.31
CA GLN A 52 8.14 15.70 -27.58
C GLN A 52 8.27 14.25 -28.10
N GLY A 53 7.83 13.26 -27.32
CA GLY A 53 7.91 11.84 -27.65
C GLY A 53 9.29 11.25 -27.36
N GLU A 54 10.13 11.94 -26.58
CA GLU A 54 11.41 11.42 -26.12
C GLU A 54 11.24 10.74 -24.75
N ILE A 55 12.05 9.71 -24.51
CA ILE A 55 12.07 8.99 -23.24
C ILE A 55 13.08 9.66 -22.33
N GLN A 56 12.60 10.21 -21.23
CA GLN A 56 13.38 10.71 -20.11
C GLN A 56 13.64 9.55 -19.15
N PHE A 57 14.90 9.31 -18.79
CA PHE A 57 15.31 8.17 -17.97
C PHE A 57 16.19 8.62 -16.80
N PHE A 58 15.79 8.26 -15.59
CA PHE A 58 16.45 8.65 -14.34
C PHE A 58 17.05 7.43 -13.64
N LEU A 59 18.30 7.55 -13.22
CA LEU A 59 19.12 6.48 -12.66
C LEU A 59 19.70 6.89 -11.32
N LEU A 60 19.97 5.91 -10.46
CA LEU A 60 20.77 6.09 -9.28
C LEU A 60 22.14 5.43 -9.46
N ASN A 61 23.19 6.09 -8.97
CA ASN A 61 24.56 5.58 -9.00
C ASN A 61 25.21 5.70 -7.62
N ASP A 62 25.91 4.66 -7.17
CA ASP A 62 26.52 4.65 -5.84
C ASP A 62 27.83 5.40 -5.70
N ALA A 63 28.34 5.98 -6.78
CA ALA A 63 29.63 6.66 -6.88
C ALA A 63 30.80 5.83 -6.33
N GLY A 64 30.74 4.50 -6.45
CA GLY A 64 31.74 3.58 -5.91
C GLY A 64 31.70 3.42 -4.39
N THR A 65 30.69 3.97 -3.71
CA THR A 65 30.54 3.84 -2.25
C THR A 65 30.04 2.46 -1.82
N GLY A 66 29.69 1.57 -2.76
CA GLY A 66 29.38 0.16 -2.48
C GLY A 66 28.03 -0.09 -1.82
N ILE A 67 27.16 0.92 -1.68
CA ILE A 67 25.89 0.79 -0.96
C ILE A 67 24.89 -0.16 -1.64
N LEU A 68 25.04 -0.36 -2.97
CA LEU A 68 24.20 -1.29 -3.74
C LEU A 68 24.56 -2.75 -3.51
N TRP A 69 25.77 -3.01 -3.04
CA TRP A 69 26.32 -4.36 -2.90
C TRP A 69 26.40 -4.81 -1.43
N ALA A 70 26.07 -3.92 -0.48
CA ALA A 70 25.93 -4.26 0.93
C ALA A 70 24.58 -4.98 1.16
N GLY A 71 24.63 -6.17 1.77
CA GLY A 71 23.42 -6.84 2.24
C GLY A 71 22.68 -5.97 3.27
N GLU A 72 21.36 -6.12 3.44
CA GLU A 72 20.62 -5.27 4.39
C GLU A 72 21.13 -5.33 5.84
N GLY A 73 21.66 -6.49 6.27
CA GLY A 73 22.33 -6.63 7.57
C GLY A 73 23.74 -6.01 7.64
N GLU A 74 24.30 -5.62 6.50
CA GLU A 74 25.59 -4.95 6.34
C GLU A 74 25.43 -3.46 6.01
N ARG A 75 24.21 -3.01 5.70
CA ARG A 75 23.91 -1.59 5.53
C ARG A 75 24.15 -0.91 6.87
N PRO A 76 24.97 0.16 6.91
CA PRO A 76 25.15 0.89 8.15
C PRO A 76 23.78 1.39 8.64
N ALA A 77 23.61 1.45 9.97
CA ALA A 77 22.48 2.17 10.56
C ALA A 77 22.38 3.57 9.89
N VAL A 78 21.20 4.21 9.89
CA VAL A 78 20.93 5.50 9.21
C VAL A 78 22.05 6.55 9.42
N GLY A 79 22.78 6.46 10.54
CA GLY A 79 24.05 7.15 10.83
C GLY A 79 25.20 7.02 9.82
N GLY A 80 25.52 5.82 9.33
CA GLY A 80 26.64 5.58 8.40
C GLY A 80 26.28 5.71 6.92
N LEU A 81 25.06 6.16 6.60
CA LEU A 81 24.66 6.50 5.23
C LEU A 81 25.21 7.86 4.78
N THR A 82 25.65 8.73 5.71
CA THR A 82 26.20 10.06 5.36
C THR A 82 27.47 10.01 4.52
N GLU A 83 28.17 8.87 4.52
CA GLU A 83 29.36 8.61 3.70
C GLU A 83 29.04 7.84 2.42
N ARG A 84 27.78 7.47 2.21
CA ARG A 84 27.29 6.72 1.05
C ARG A 84 26.65 7.67 0.05
N ARG A 85 26.58 7.23 -1.20
CA ARG A 85 26.01 8.01 -2.31
C ARG A 85 25.00 7.16 -3.06
N LEU A 86 23.95 7.83 -3.53
CA LEU A 86 23.00 7.37 -4.53
C LEU A 86 22.68 8.61 -5.35
N ASP A 87 23.67 9.00 -6.16
CA ASP A 87 23.62 10.17 -7.01
C ASP A 87 22.53 10.00 -8.06
N LEU A 88 21.87 11.10 -8.37
CA LEU A 88 20.85 11.12 -9.41
C LEU A 88 21.49 11.42 -10.75
N TRP A 89 21.21 10.55 -11.70
CA TRP A 89 21.65 10.65 -13.08
C TRP A 89 20.46 10.69 -14.01
N HIS A 90 20.63 11.35 -15.15
CA HIS A 90 19.60 11.50 -16.17
C HIS A 90 20.21 11.27 -17.54
N THR A 91 19.44 10.60 -18.39
CA THR A 91 19.64 10.56 -19.84
C THR A 91 18.30 10.67 -20.54
N LYS A 92 18.32 11.02 -21.81
CA LYS A 92 17.13 11.04 -22.67
C LYS A 92 17.44 10.49 -24.05
N THR A 93 16.39 10.11 -24.76
CA THR A 93 16.50 9.85 -26.18
C THR A 93 16.46 11.13 -27.01
N THR A 94 16.93 11.03 -28.25
CA THR A 94 16.69 11.99 -29.33
C THR A 94 16.20 11.25 -30.58
N GLY A 95 15.65 12.01 -31.52
CA GLY A 95 15.24 11.49 -32.82
C GLY A 95 14.00 10.61 -32.72
N LYS A 96 13.06 10.96 -31.84
CA LYS A 96 11.79 10.25 -31.55
C LYS A 96 12.01 8.90 -30.88
N GLY A 97 12.74 8.87 -29.77
CA GLY A 97 12.92 7.66 -28.98
C GLY A 97 14.00 6.70 -29.49
N ARG A 98 14.86 7.12 -30.44
CA ARG A 98 15.73 6.19 -31.19
C ARG A 98 17.18 6.18 -30.74
N GLN A 99 17.68 7.28 -30.23
CA GLN A 99 19.10 7.43 -29.90
C GLN A 99 19.27 7.93 -28.47
N TRP A 100 19.93 7.14 -27.62
CA TRP A 100 20.22 7.53 -26.25
C TRP A 100 21.38 8.54 -26.19
N GLN A 101 21.23 9.56 -25.36
CA GLN A 101 22.34 10.42 -24.96
C GLN A 101 23.19 9.74 -23.88
N GLN A 102 24.40 10.27 -23.66
CA GLN A 102 25.23 9.85 -22.54
C GLN A 102 24.61 10.29 -21.21
N PRO A 103 24.50 9.40 -20.20
CA PRO A 103 24.01 9.78 -18.87
C PRO A 103 24.84 10.89 -18.23
N LYS A 104 24.16 11.83 -17.55
CA LYS A 104 24.76 12.94 -16.82
C LYS A 104 24.30 12.93 -15.37
N CYS A 105 25.23 13.22 -14.45
CA CYS A 105 24.88 13.43 -13.04
C CYS A 105 24.17 14.78 -12.91
N ILE A 106 22.95 14.78 -12.37
CA ILE A 106 22.13 15.98 -12.21
C ILE A 106 21.97 16.38 -10.73
N TRP A 107 22.23 15.45 -9.80
CA TRP A 107 22.31 15.76 -8.38
C TRP A 107 23.21 14.77 -7.64
N LYS A 108 23.86 15.27 -6.58
CA LYS A 108 24.84 14.52 -5.78
C LYS A 108 24.40 14.40 -4.33
N GLY A 109 24.37 13.18 -3.81
CA GLY A 109 24.05 12.89 -2.42
C GLY A 109 23.44 11.51 -2.25
N TYR A 110 22.68 11.30 -1.19
CA TYR A 110 21.99 10.04 -0.94
C TYR A 110 20.48 10.24 -1.09
N THR A 111 19.89 9.52 -2.05
CA THR A 111 18.47 9.62 -2.41
C THR A 111 17.59 8.58 -1.72
N GLY A 112 18.01 7.31 -1.74
CA GLY A 112 17.13 6.17 -1.45
C GLY A 112 16.50 5.65 -2.75
N SER A 113 15.18 5.72 -2.87
CA SER A 113 14.43 5.25 -4.04
C SER A 113 13.84 6.41 -4.84
N LEU A 114 13.58 6.16 -6.13
CA LEU A 114 12.75 7.00 -6.98
C LEU A 114 11.40 6.28 -7.16
N ASN A 115 10.29 7.04 -7.18
CA ASN A 115 8.94 6.47 -7.15
C ASN A 115 7.94 7.11 -8.12
N SER A 116 8.30 8.26 -8.72
CA SER A 116 7.49 8.88 -9.75
C SER A 116 8.32 9.88 -10.54
N VAL A 117 7.82 10.24 -11.72
CA VAL A 117 8.25 11.36 -12.54
C VAL A 117 7.01 11.90 -13.26
N ALA A 118 6.91 13.22 -13.39
CA ALA A 118 5.77 13.86 -14.05
C ALA A 118 6.21 14.97 -15.00
N GLN A 119 5.46 15.19 -16.08
CA GLN A 119 5.54 16.41 -16.86
C GLN A 119 4.28 17.23 -16.67
N LEU A 120 4.44 18.48 -16.24
CA LEU A 120 3.34 19.43 -16.12
C LEU A 120 2.84 19.84 -17.51
N LYS A 121 1.60 20.32 -17.57
CA LYS A 121 0.99 20.85 -18.82
C LYS A 121 1.81 21.96 -19.48
N ASN A 122 2.59 22.73 -18.71
CA ASN A 122 3.46 23.79 -19.23
C ASN A 122 4.81 23.26 -19.76
N GLY A 123 5.04 21.94 -19.76
CA GLY A 123 6.25 21.30 -20.27
C GLY A 123 7.32 21.04 -19.21
N ARG A 124 7.20 21.60 -18.00
CA ARG A 124 8.16 21.39 -16.89
C ARG A 124 8.16 19.92 -16.47
N ILE A 125 9.34 19.32 -16.39
CA ILE A 125 9.54 17.96 -15.86
C ILE A 125 9.83 18.05 -14.36
N LEU A 126 9.18 17.22 -13.56
CA LEU A 126 9.37 17.10 -12.12
C LEU A 126 9.84 15.67 -11.79
N LEU A 127 10.92 15.57 -11.01
CA LEU A 127 11.34 14.33 -10.38
C LEU A 127 11.41 14.55 -8.85
N PRO A 128 10.39 14.11 -8.10
CA PRO A 128 10.40 14.17 -6.64
C PRO A 128 11.28 13.05 -6.07
N PHE A 129 12.05 13.34 -5.03
CA PHE A 129 12.90 12.37 -4.35
C PHE A 129 13.21 12.78 -2.92
N SER A 130 13.64 11.83 -2.09
CA SER A 130 14.17 12.15 -0.75
C SER A 130 15.64 12.51 -0.85
N CYS A 131 16.12 13.49 -0.10
CA CYS A 131 17.54 13.74 0.06
C CYS A 131 17.95 13.58 1.53
N GLN A 132 19.03 12.83 1.77
CA GLN A 132 19.61 12.75 3.09
C GLN A 132 20.24 14.09 3.49
N THR A 133 20.02 14.47 4.75
CA THR A 133 20.51 15.70 5.36
C THR A 133 21.52 15.39 6.46
N LYS A 134 22.21 16.44 6.95
CA LYS A 134 23.09 16.33 8.12
C LYS A 134 22.33 16.35 9.45
N ARG A 135 20.99 16.33 9.44
CA ARG A 135 20.20 16.35 10.68
C ARG A 135 20.40 15.07 11.48
N GLY A 136 20.41 15.23 12.79
CA GLY A 136 20.53 14.13 13.73
C GLY A 136 20.08 14.56 15.12
N TRP A 137 19.45 13.63 15.83
CA TRP A 137 18.88 13.88 17.16
C TRP A 137 19.91 14.45 18.15
N LYS A 138 21.12 13.85 18.18
CA LYS A 138 22.21 14.25 19.09
C LYS A 138 23.11 15.36 18.54
N THR A 139 22.94 15.77 17.28
CA THR A 139 23.86 16.69 16.58
C THR A 139 23.17 17.99 16.23
N ASN A 140 22.37 18.00 15.17
CA ASN A 140 21.62 19.15 14.70
C ASN A 140 20.19 18.72 14.37
N ARG A 141 19.23 19.12 15.20
CA ARG A 141 17.81 18.82 14.97
C ARG A 141 17.16 19.78 13.96
N GLY A 142 17.88 20.84 13.58
CA GLY A 142 17.39 21.97 12.79
C GLY A 142 17.12 23.19 13.68
N GLY A 143 16.86 24.34 13.05
CA GLY A 143 16.40 25.55 13.74
C GLY A 143 14.87 25.65 13.77
N GLY A 144 14.34 26.62 14.54
CA GLY A 144 12.90 26.88 14.64
C GLY A 144 12.15 25.72 15.33
N LEU A 145 11.05 25.24 14.73
CA LEU A 145 10.31 24.08 15.27
C LEU A 145 11.17 22.81 15.38
N GLY A 146 12.26 22.70 14.60
CA GLY A 146 13.25 21.61 14.71
C GLY A 146 14.00 21.57 16.04
N GLU A 147 13.95 22.64 16.84
CA GLU A 147 14.51 22.63 18.21
C GLU A 147 13.61 21.89 19.21
N TRP A 148 12.32 21.76 18.88
CA TRP A 148 11.29 21.15 19.72
C TRP A 148 10.78 19.82 19.16
N SER A 149 10.99 19.57 17.87
CA SER A 149 10.57 18.37 17.15
C SER A 149 11.73 17.77 16.36
N PHE A 150 11.62 16.50 15.97
CA PHE A 150 12.60 15.88 15.08
C PHE A 150 11.95 15.57 13.72
N TYR A 151 12.60 16.02 12.65
CA TYR A 151 12.18 15.83 11.26
C TYR A 151 12.95 14.70 10.55
N GLY A 152 13.54 13.80 11.33
CA GLY A 152 14.38 12.73 10.80
C GLY A 152 15.59 13.26 10.03
N ARG A 153 16.18 12.36 9.23
CA ARG A 153 17.40 12.63 8.47
C ARG A 153 17.17 12.94 6.99
N TYR A 154 15.95 12.87 6.49
CA TYR A 154 15.61 13.05 5.08
C TYR A 154 14.58 14.17 4.92
N ASP A 155 14.77 14.94 3.85
CA ASP A 155 13.77 15.86 3.32
C ASP A 155 13.27 15.33 1.98
N SER A 156 12.02 15.61 1.65
CA SER A 156 11.53 15.45 0.28
C SER A 156 11.76 16.74 -0.50
N VAL A 157 12.25 16.61 -1.73
CA VAL A 157 12.57 17.70 -2.65
C VAL A 157 12.15 17.29 -4.07
N VAL A 158 12.07 18.26 -4.97
CA VAL A 158 11.85 18.05 -6.40
C VAL A 158 13.01 18.65 -7.16
N ILE A 159 13.63 17.86 -8.04
CA ILE A 159 14.46 18.41 -9.10
C ILE A 159 13.61 18.58 -10.35
N TYR A 160 13.70 19.75 -10.98
CA TYR A 160 12.84 20.09 -12.11
C TYR A 160 13.62 20.72 -13.26
N SER A 161 13.08 20.57 -14.47
CA SER A 161 13.65 21.10 -15.71
C SER A 161 12.58 21.81 -16.53
N ASP A 162 12.93 22.97 -17.09
CA ASP A 162 12.09 23.80 -17.96
C ASP A 162 12.52 23.71 -19.44
N ASP A 163 13.56 22.95 -19.77
CA ASP A 163 14.21 22.89 -21.08
C ASP A 163 14.36 21.44 -21.60
N GLY A 164 13.37 20.59 -21.29
CA GLY A 164 13.33 19.21 -21.79
C GLY A 164 14.44 18.32 -21.21
N GLY A 165 14.90 18.61 -19.99
CA GLY A 165 15.90 17.83 -19.27
C GLY A 165 17.35 18.22 -19.53
N ASP A 166 17.61 19.39 -20.14
CA ASP A 166 18.98 19.86 -20.42
C ASP A 166 19.63 20.51 -19.19
N THR A 167 18.86 21.27 -18.42
CA THR A 167 19.26 21.86 -17.13
C THR A 167 18.25 21.57 -16.03
N TRP A 168 18.75 21.57 -14.79
CA TRP A 168 18.01 21.12 -13.62
C TRP A 168 18.15 22.09 -12.46
N ARG A 169 17.06 22.30 -11.72
CA ARG A 169 16.98 23.15 -10.52
C ARG A 169 16.31 22.38 -9.39
N LEU A 170 16.64 22.73 -8.15
CA LEU A 170 16.09 22.08 -6.95
C LEU A 170 15.02 22.96 -6.29
N SER A 171 13.94 22.35 -5.82
CA SER A 171 12.89 23.00 -5.04
C SER A 171 13.33 23.34 -3.61
N ASN A 172 12.47 24.04 -2.87
CA ASN A 172 12.54 24.05 -1.41
C ASN A 172 12.31 22.64 -0.83
N ALA A 173 12.78 22.43 0.40
CA ALA A 173 12.71 21.15 1.10
C ALA A 173 11.43 21.00 1.93
N VAL A 174 10.76 19.86 1.79
CA VAL A 174 9.56 19.46 2.54
C VAL A 174 9.96 18.50 3.66
N LYS A 175 9.51 18.79 4.88
CA LYS A 175 9.94 18.10 6.11
C LYS A 175 8.77 17.55 6.89
N ILE A 176 8.89 16.33 7.39
CA ILE A 176 7.86 15.65 8.18
C ILE A 176 8.44 15.22 9.53
N VAL A 177 7.67 15.43 10.60
CA VAL A 177 8.04 14.98 11.94
C VAL A 177 7.97 13.46 12.04
N THR A 178 8.86 12.87 12.83
CA THR A 178 8.98 11.42 13.00
C THR A 178 8.64 10.99 14.43
N PRO A 179 8.01 9.81 14.63
CA PRO A 179 7.70 9.29 15.95
C PRO A 179 8.89 8.62 16.67
N ASP A 180 10.02 8.41 15.99
CA ASP A 180 11.25 7.84 16.55
C ASP A 180 12.45 8.80 16.38
N ILE A 181 13.50 8.60 17.17
CA ILE A 181 14.78 9.32 17.15
C ILE A 181 15.93 8.46 16.56
N SER A 182 15.80 7.13 16.52
CA SER A 182 16.90 6.21 16.16
C SER A 182 16.86 5.74 14.70
N TYR A 183 15.69 5.31 14.22
CA TYR A 183 15.44 4.84 12.85
C TYR A 183 14.59 5.81 12.06
N ALA A 184 14.79 7.09 12.36
CA ALA A 184 13.94 8.17 11.93
C ALA A 184 14.41 8.75 10.60
N TYR A 185 13.66 8.53 9.52
CA TYR A 185 13.98 9.13 8.22
C TYR A 185 13.28 10.46 8.02
N GLY A 186 12.02 10.64 8.41
CA GLY A 186 11.29 11.87 8.11
C GLY A 186 10.56 11.77 6.77
N ALA A 187 10.71 12.77 5.90
CA ALA A 187 10.01 12.84 4.63
C ALA A 187 10.76 12.08 3.53
N VAL A 188 10.19 10.98 3.04
CA VAL A 188 10.85 10.12 2.03
C VAL A 188 9.90 9.71 0.92
N GLU A 189 10.50 9.26 -0.18
CA GLU A 189 9.86 8.60 -1.33
C GLU A 189 8.57 9.30 -1.79
N PRO A 190 8.63 10.62 -2.05
CA PRO A 190 7.48 11.40 -2.48
C PRO A 190 7.05 11.02 -3.90
N VAL A 191 5.75 11.15 -4.16
CA VAL A 191 5.17 11.12 -5.51
C VAL A 191 4.43 12.43 -5.81
N VAL A 192 4.38 12.84 -7.07
CA VAL A 192 3.70 14.09 -7.48
C VAL A 192 2.73 13.89 -8.63
N ILE A 193 1.67 14.69 -8.66
CA ILE A 193 0.72 14.73 -9.77
C ILE A 193 0.14 16.14 -9.95
N GLN A 194 -0.07 16.56 -11.19
CA GLN A 194 -0.76 17.82 -11.47
C GLN A 194 -2.29 17.63 -11.39
N LEU A 195 -2.96 18.52 -10.67
CA LEU A 195 -4.41 18.59 -10.54
C LEU A 195 -5.03 19.37 -11.72
N LYS A 196 -6.35 19.24 -11.93
CA LYS A 196 -7.09 19.93 -13.01
C LYS A 196 -7.05 21.44 -12.84
N ASP A 197 -6.98 21.95 -11.61
CA ASP A 197 -6.85 23.38 -11.29
C ASP A 197 -5.44 23.95 -11.53
N GLY A 198 -4.48 23.11 -11.94
CA GLY A 198 -3.12 23.51 -12.28
C GLY A 198 -2.11 23.37 -11.15
N ARG A 199 -2.56 23.24 -9.89
CA ARG A 199 -1.66 22.94 -8.76
C ARG A 199 -1.03 21.56 -8.91
N VAL A 200 0.09 21.35 -8.25
CA VAL A 200 0.76 20.05 -8.12
C VAL A 200 0.56 19.57 -6.69
N TRP A 201 0.08 18.33 -6.55
CA TRP A 201 -0.05 17.64 -5.29
C TRP A 201 1.13 16.68 -5.11
N MET A 202 1.77 16.73 -3.94
CA MET A 202 2.79 15.78 -3.52
C MET A 202 2.25 14.93 -2.39
N LEU A 203 2.35 13.62 -2.52
CA LEU A 203 2.06 12.65 -1.47
C LEU A 203 3.37 12.04 -0.96
N ILE A 204 3.57 12.02 0.35
CA ILE A 204 4.88 11.82 0.96
C ILE A 204 4.82 10.67 1.97
N ARG A 205 5.69 9.68 1.82
CA ARG A 205 5.86 8.58 2.78
C ARG A 205 6.51 9.11 4.06
N GLY A 206 6.00 8.62 5.20
CA GLY A 206 6.55 8.89 6.51
C GLY A 206 6.19 7.79 7.51
N GLN A 207 6.54 8.00 8.78
CA GLN A 207 6.49 6.96 9.83
C GLN A 207 5.26 7.03 10.73
N THR A 208 4.28 7.87 10.41
CA THR A 208 3.17 8.20 11.32
C THR A 208 1.87 7.42 11.07
N GLY A 209 1.94 6.34 10.27
CA GLY A 209 0.77 5.53 9.93
C GLY A 209 -0.13 6.13 8.83
N ARG A 210 0.35 7.17 8.14
CA ARG A 210 -0.34 7.89 7.08
C ARG A 210 0.64 8.59 6.15
N PHE A 211 0.18 8.92 4.95
CA PHE A 211 0.90 9.85 4.10
C PHE A 211 0.74 11.29 4.59
N TYR A 212 1.71 12.13 4.24
CA TYR A 212 1.56 13.60 4.29
C TYR A 212 1.38 14.14 2.89
N GLU A 213 0.80 15.33 2.81
CA GLU A 213 0.61 16.03 1.56
C GLU A 213 1.17 17.44 1.58
N SER A 214 1.66 17.90 0.43
CA SER A 214 2.10 19.26 0.17
C SER A 214 1.64 19.69 -1.23
N PHE A 215 1.42 20.98 -1.43
CA PHE A 215 0.95 21.52 -2.70
C PHE A 215 1.93 22.55 -3.24
N SER A 216 1.95 22.68 -4.57
CA SER A 216 2.73 23.70 -5.27
C SER A 216 1.92 24.31 -6.42
N ALA A 217 2.09 25.60 -6.69
CA ALA A 217 1.48 26.24 -7.86
C ALA A 217 2.27 25.96 -9.15
N ASP A 218 3.55 25.59 -9.03
CA ASP A 218 4.48 25.51 -10.16
C ASP A 218 5.39 24.27 -10.14
N GLY A 219 5.32 23.45 -9.09
CA GLY A 219 6.18 22.28 -8.87
C GLY A 219 7.58 22.60 -8.31
N ALA A 220 7.88 23.86 -8.00
CA ALA A 220 9.17 24.30 -7.49
C ALA A 220 9.10 24.87 -6.07
N GLU A 221 8.00 25.53 -5.70
CA GLU A 221 7.76 26.01 -4.32
C GLU A 221 6.62 25.24 -3.67
N TRP A 222 6.93 24.55 -2.57
CA TRP A 222 6.04 23.63 -1.87
C TRP A 222 5.58 24.18 -0.52
N THR A 223 4.31 23.96 -0.19
CA THR A 223 3.75 24.34 1.11
C THR A 223 4.30 23.47 2.25
N ILE A 224 4.16 23.95 3.49
CA ILE A 224 4.38 23.10 4.67
C ILE A 224 3.45 21.88 4.58
N PRO A 225 3.96 20.66 4.80
CA PRO A 225 3.16 19.46 4.61
C PRO A 225 2.20 19.22 5.78
N ASN A 226 1.01 18.68 5.49
CA ASN A 226 0.01 18.28 6.47
C ASN A 226 -0.26 16.77 6.41
N PRO A 227 -0.66 16.13 7.52
CA PRO A 227 -1.05 14.72 7.51
C PRO A 227 -2.34 14.54 6.68
N SER A 228 -2.33 13.60 5.73
CA SER A 228 -3.55 13.20 5.02
C SER A 228 -4.41 12.25 5.86
N ALA A 229 -5.64 11.95 5.41
CA ALA A 229 -6.44 10.86 5.97
C ALA A 229 -6.14 9.47 5.37
N ILE A 230 -5.12 9.37 4.50
CA ILE A 230 -4.73 8.11 3.84
C ILE A 230 -3.87 7.29 4.78
N ILE A 231 -4.43 6.18 5.29
CA ILE A 231 -3.69 5.20 6.09
C ILE A 231 -2.58 4.57 5.26
N ASN A 232 -1.39 4.48 5.83
CA ASN A 232 -0.22 3.91 5.18
C ASN A 232 0.69 3.19 6.20
N SER A 233 1.24 2.05 5.79
CA SER A 233 2.13 1.23 6.61
C SER A 233 3.60 1.59 6.45
N ASP A 234 3.93 2.86 6.27
CA ASP A 234 5.29 3.30 5.94
C ASP A 234 5.85 2.56 4.70
N SER A 235 5.16 2.79 3.58
CA SER A 235 5.47 2.23 2.27
C SER A 235 5.19 3.27 1.18
N PRO A 236 5.91 3.26 0.05
CA PRO A 236 5.70 4.23 -1.01
C PRO A 236 4.29 4.13 -1.61
N ALA A 237 3.82 5.26 -2.14
CA ALA A 237 2.64 5.33 -2.99
C ALA A 237 3.02 5.12 -4.45
N GLY A 238 2.07 4.67 -5.25
CA GLY A 238 2.03 4.83 -6.70
C GLY A 238 0.79 5.64 -7.05
N LEU A 239 0.95 6.80 -7.68
CA LEU A 239 -0.12 7.74 -7.97
C LEU A 239 0.00 8.20 -9.41
N ASP A 240 -1.06 8.01 -10.20
CA ASP A 240 -1.07 8.38 -11.62
C ASP A 240 -2.51 8.69 -12.09
N ARG A 241 -2.66 9.11 -13.34
CA ARG A 241 -3.91 9.54 -13.96
C ARG A 241 -4.25 8.69 -15.17
N LEU A 242 -5.47 8.17 -15.20
CA LEU A 242 -6.05 7.50 -16.38
C LEU A 242 -6.20 8.48 -17.55
N GLY A 243 -6.29 7.96 -18.77
CA GLY A 243 -6.44 8.78 -19.98
C GLY A 243 -7.74 9.60 -20.01
N ASP A 244 -8.76 9.19 -19.26
CA ASP A 244 -10.01 9.92 -19.06
C ASP A 244 -9.96 10.98 -17.95
N GLY A 245 -8.81 11.12 -17.28
CA GLY A 245 -8.58 12.15 -16.27
C GLY A 245 -8.91 11.73 -14.84
N ARG A 246 -9.36 10.51 -14.57
CA ARG A 246 -9.51 9.98 -13.20
C ARG A 246 -8.14 9.73 -12.57
N LEU A 247 -7.99 10.04 -11.29
CA LEU A 247 -6.80 9.69 -10.51
C LEU A 247 -6.93 8.28 -9.95
N PHE A 248 -5.82 7.56 -9.82
CA PHE A 248 -5.79 6.33 -9.06
C PHE A 248 -4.54 6.25 -8.18
N LEU A 249 -4.70 5.62 -7.02
CA LEU A 249 -3.68 5.45 -6.00
C LEU A 249 -3.49 3.96 -5.74
N VAL A 250 -2.24 3.51 -5.69
CA VAL A 250 -1.85 2.15 -5.34
C VAL A 250 -0.90 2.23 -4.15
N TRP A 251 -1.23 1.56 -3.05
CA TRP A 251 -0.44 1.65 -1.81
C TRP A 251 -0.78 0.50 -0.84
N ASN A 252 0.02 0.30 0.21
CA ASN A 252 -0.34 -0.62 1.28
C ASN A 252 -1.22 0.13 2.31
N ASN A 253 -2.55 -0.03 2.21
CA ASN A 253 -3.51 0.50 3.18
C ASN A 253 -3.53 -0.39 4.45
N CYS A 254 -2.49 -0.26 5.27
CA CYS A 254 -2.30 -1.07 6.47
C CYS A 254 -1.82 -0.21 7.64
N LEU A 255 -2.25 -0.57 8.86
CA LEU A 255 -1.85 0.11 10.08
C LEU A 255 -1.13 -0.88 11.00
N ARG A 256 0.21 -0.96 10.87
CA ARG A 256 1.04 -1.80 11.75
C ARG A 256 2.43 -1.22 11.97
N PHE A 257 2.94 -1.40 13.18
CA PHE A 257 4.30 -1.07 13.60
C PHE A 257 4.98 -2.36 14.11
N PRO A 258 6.16 -2.80 13.62
CA PRO A 258 7.05 -2.26 12.58
C PRO A 258 6.60 -2.57 11.13
N TYR A 259 6.95 -1.68 10.20
CA TYR A 259 6.35 -1.55 8.86
C TYR A 259 6.45 -2.79 7.94
N ALA A 260 7.62 -3.41 7.82
CA ALA A 260 7.78 -4.58 6.93
C ALA A 260 7.07 -5.82 7.49
N TYR A 261 7.02 -5.94 8.82
CA TYR A 261 6.45 -7.09 9.51
C TYR A 261 4.94 -6.95 9.68
N GLY A 262 4.21 -7.27 8.61
CA GLY A 262 2.76 -7.24 8.60
C GLY A 262 2.14 -5.98 8.01
N GLY A 263 2.95 -5.03 7.51
CA GLY A 263 2.47 -3.84 6.82
C GLY A 263 2.49 -3.91 5.29
N ARG A 264 3.10 -4.93 4.69
CA ARG A 264 3.37 -4.99 3.23
C ARG A 264 2.83 -6.26 2.55
N GLN A 265 1.95 -7.02 3.20
CA GLN A 265 1.51 -8.34 2.72
C GLN A 265 0.46 -8.25 1.61
N VAL A 266 -0.22 -7.11 1.51
CA VAL A 266 -1.24 -6.83 0.50
C VAL A 266 -1.04 -5.42 -0.03
N ILE A 267 -1.31 -5.23 -1.32
CA ILE A 267 -1.33 -3.92 -1.98
C ILE A 267 -2.76 -3.59 -2.37
N HIS A 268 -3.15 -2.34 -2.19
CA HIS A 268 -4.49 -1.83 -2.48
C HIS A 268 -4.48 -0.86 -3.63
N ALA A 269 -5.64 -0.70 -4.27
CA ALA A 269 -5.89 0.41 -5.16
C ALA A 269 -7.20 1.15 -4.83
N ALA A 270 -7.23 2.43 -5.16
CA ALA A 270 -8.40 3.29 -5.13
C ALA A 270 -8.41 4.26 -6.31
N ILE A 271 -9.60 4.76 -6.67
CA ILE A 271 -9.84 5.67 -7.80
C ILE A 271 -10.60 6.92 -7.33
N SER A 272 -10.31 8.06 -7.96
CA SER A 272 -10.93 9.36 -7.69
C SER A 272 -11.28 10.07 -8.99
N GLU A 273 -12.48 10.69 -9.02
CA GLU A 273 -12.97 11.47 -10.16
C GLU A 273 -12.77 12.99 -9.98
N ASP A 274 -12.49 13.41 -8.74
CA ASP A 274 -12.50 14.79 -8.26
C ASP A 274 -11.12 15.25 -7.74
N ASP A 275 -10.05 14.78 -8.40
CA ASP A 275 -8.66 15.16 -8.10
C ASP A 275 -8.22 14.85 -6.68
N GLY A 276 -8.69 13.73 -6.15
CA GLY A 276 -8.24 13.19 -4.88
C GLY A 276 -9.01 13.69 -3.67
N ALA A 277 -10.09 14.45 -3.85
CA ALA A 277 -10.95 14.85 -2.75
C ALA A 277 -11.72 13.65 -2.19
N THR A 278 -12.25 12.78 -3.06
CA THR A 278 -12.96 11.56 -2.68
C THR A 278 -12.49 10.34 -3.48
N TRP A 279 -12.58 9.17 -2.85
CA TRP A 279 -11.98 7.92 -3.32
C TRP A 279 -12.91 6.73 -3.16
N ARG A 280 -12.76 5.78 -4.08
CA ARG A 280 -13.47 4.50 -4.08
C ARG A 280 -12.52 3.35 -4.33
N GLY A 281 -12.92 2.15 -3.94
CA GLY A 281 -12.13 0.93 -4.11
C GLY A 281 -11.60 0.47 -2.77
N PHE A 282 -10.39 0.93 -2.40
CA PHE A 282 -9.64 0.38 -1.25
C PHE A 282 -9.55 -1.14 -1.31
N ARG A 283 -9.45 -1.65 -2.54
CA ARG A 283 -9.49 -3.08 -2.80
C ARG A 283 -8.10 -3.63 -2.90
N GLU A 284 -7.91 -4.82 -2.38
CA GLU A 284 -6.67 -5.55 -2.60
C GLU A 284 -6.54 -5.88 -4.09
N VAL A 285 -5.39 -5.52 -4.68
CA VAL A 285 -5.06 -5.78 -6.09
C VAL A 285 -3.83 -6.68 -6.23
N GLY A 286 -3.22 -7.07 -5.11
CA GLY A 286 -2.13 -8.02 -5.07
C GLY A 286 -1.77 -8.41 -3.64
N ARG A 287 -1.15 -9.57 -3.48
CA ARG A 287 -0.71 -10.10 -2.18
C ARG A 287 0.65 -10.75 -2.30
N ASP A 288 1.40 -10.77 -1.20
CA ASP A 288 2.71 -11.42 -1.18
C ASP A 288 2.50 -12.91 -1.53
N PRO A 289 3.10 -13.44 -2.61
CA PRO A 289 2.95 -14.83 -2.99
C PRO A 289 3.54 -15.79 -1.96
N LEU A 290 4.45 -15.30 -1.11
CA LEU A 290 5.11 -16.04 -0.04
C LEU A 290 4.56 -15.67 1.36
N ARG A 291 3.39 -15.03 1.44
CA ARG A 291 2.71 -14.65 2.70
C ARG A 291 2.47 -15.80 3.68
N HIS A 292 2.42 -17.04 3.19
CA HIS A 292 2.22 -18.24 4.01
C HIS A 292 3.52 -18.75 4.67
N GLN A 293 4.66 -18.14 4.34
CA GLN A 293 5.96 -18.44 4.95
C GLN A 293 6.29 -17.37 6.02
N PRO A 294 7.09 -17.73 7.03
CA PRO A 294 7.69 -16.72 7.90
C PRO A 294 8.47 -15.68 7.07
N PRO A 295 8.52 -14.42 7.53
CA PRO A 295 9.37 -13.42 6.90
C PRO A 295 10.83 -13.88 6.80
N PRO A 296 11.55 -13.50 5.73
CA PRO A 296 12.95 -13.86 5.58
C PRO A 296 13.80 -13.27 6.72
N PRO A 297 14.94 -13.90 7.07
CA PRO A 297 15.80 -13.43 8.15
C PRO A 297 16.51 -12.10 7.85
N SER A 298 16.50 -11.65 6.59
CA SER A 298 17.04 -10.38 6.13
C SER A 298 16.38 -9.98 4.80
N GLY A 299 16.51 -8.70 4.42
CA GLY A 299 15.93 -8.18 3.18
C GLY A 299 14.53 -7.61 3.37
N ASP A 300 14.23 -6.54 2.64
CA ASP A 300 12.87 -6.07 2.43
C ASP A 300 12.01 -7.15 1.75
N PHE A 301 10.75 -7.22 2.15
CA PHE A 301 9.81 -8.22 1.65
C PHE A 301 8.38 -7.67 1.59
N GLY A 302 7.54 -8.38 0.85
CA GLY A 302 6.13 -8.05 0.64
C GLY A 302 5.86 -7.43 -0.73
N THR A 303 4.72 -6.76 -0.84
CA THR A 303 4.11 -6.17 -2.05
C THR A 303 4.16 -4.65 -2.04
N ALA A 304 5.18 -4.06 -1.43
CA ALA A 304 5.39 -2.61 -1.45
C ALA A 304 6.17 -2.18 -2.71
N TYR A 305 6.37 -0.87 -2.84
CA TYR A 305 6.97 -0.21 -4.02
C TYR A 305 6.13 -0.44 -5.29
N PRO A 306 4.88 0.05 -5.30
CA PRO A 306 4.06 0.00 -6.50
C PRO A 306 4.55 1.02 -7.54
N PHE A 307 4.79 0.55 -8.76
CA PHE A 307 5.08 1.36 -9.94
C PHE A 307 3.92 1.16 -10.94
N PRO A 308 2.87 1.99 -10.85
CA PRO A 308 1.77 1.91 -11.79
C PRO A 308 2.11 2.54 -13.15
N SER A 309 1.42 2.11 -14.19
CA SER A 309 1.41 2.74 -15.50
C SER A 309 0.06 2.51 -16.18
N VAL A 310 -0.36 3.45 -17.02
CA VAL A 310 -1.61 3.33 -17.78
C VAL A 310 -1.35 2.67 -19.13
N THR A 311 -2.09 1.61 -19.41
CA THR A 311 -2.06 0.92 -20.70
C THR A 311 -2.85 1.71 -21.75
N ALA A 312 -2.59 1.46 -23.04
CA ALA A 312 -3.24 2.21 -24.11
C ALA A 312 -4.78 2.02 -24.19
N ASP A 313 -5.30 0.94 -23.60
CA ASP A 313 -6.74 0.68 -23.46
C ASP A 313 -7.27 1.08 -22.07
N ASN A 314 -6.57 1.98 -21.38
CA ASN A 314 -6.98 2.63 -20.13
C ASN A 314 -7.11 1.69 -18.92
N ARG A 315 -6.45 0.52 -18.95
CA ARG A 315 -6.25 -0.33 -17.77
C ARG A 315 -4.99 0.07 -17.00
N ILE A 316 -4.92 -0.31 -15.73
CA ILE A 316 -3.81 0.01 -14.84
C ILE A 316 -2.86 -1.20 -14.77
N LEU A 317 -1.63 -1.04 -15.25
CA LEU A 317 -0.55 -2.00 -15.06
C LEU A 317 0.18 -1.66 -13.75
N ILE A 318 0.33 -2.61 -12.84
CA ILE A 318 0.95 -2.43 -11.54
C ILE A 318 2.11 -3.41 -11.40
N MET A 319 3.33 -2.90 -11.35
CA MET A 319 4.49 -3.67 -10.88
C MET A 319 4.67 -3.40 -9.40
N SER A 320 4.79 -4.44 -8.57
CA SER A 320 5.03 -4.27 -7.14
C SER A 320 5.79 -5.45 -6.55
N GLY A 321 6.43 -5.23 -5.40
CA GLY A 321 6.98 -6.28 -4.56
C GLY A 321 8.49 -6.23 -4.39
N GLN A 322 8.93 -6.74 -3.24
CA GLN A 322 10.31 -6.72 -2.79
C GLN A 322 10.76 -8.11 -2.33
N GLY A 323 12.04 -8.40 -2.53
CA GLY A 323 12.63 -9.69 -2.19
C GLY A 323 12.46 -10.76 -3.28
N VAL A 324 13.22 -11.83 -3.16
CA VAL A 324 13.26 -12.93 -4.12
C VAL A 324 11.89 -13.63 -4.17
N GLY A 325 11.37 -13.83 -5.38
CA GLY A 325 10.12 -14.54 -5.63
C GLY A 325 8.83 -13.79 -5.28
N ARG A 326 8.90 -12.48 -4.98
CA ARG A 326 7.75 -11.68 -4.51
C ARG A 326 7.29 -10.57 -5.45
N ARG A 327 8.03 -10.32 -6.52
CA ARG A 327 7.65 -9.33 -7.54
C ARG A 327 6.48 -9.84 -8.35
N SER A 328 5.47 -9.00 -8.50
CA SER A 328 4.25 -9.28 -9.24
C SER A 328 4.01 -8.17 -10.26
N LEU A 329 3.46 -8.54 -11.40
CA LEU A 329 2.95 -7.64 -12.43
C LEU A 329 1.47 -7.94 -12.60
N VAL A 330 0.61 -6.96 -12.34
CA VAL A 330 -0.85 -7.10 -12.34
C VAL A 330 -1.45 -6.11 -13.33
N ILE A 331 -2.42 -6.53 -14.13
CA ILE A 331 -3.27 -5.62 -14.91
C ILE A 331 -4.63 -5.55 -14.23
N LEU A 332 -5.07 -4.33 -13.95
CA LEU A 332 -6.32 -4.01 -13.28
C LEU A 332 -7.24 -3.24 -14.22
N ASP A 333 -8.45 -3.75 -14.42
CA ASP A 333 -9.54 -2.97 -14.99
C ASP A 333 -10.06 -1.96 -13.94
N PRO A 334 -10.08 -0.65 -14.22
CA PRO A 334 -10.59 0.36 -13.29
C PRO A 334 -12.01 0.08 -12.77
N ASP A 335 -12.86 -0.60 -13.55
CA ASP A 335 -14.24 -0.92 -13.16
C ASP A 335 -14.30 -1.81 -11.91
N TYR A 336 -13.25 -2.60 -11.65
CA TYR A 336 -13.10 -3.36 -10.41
C TYR A 336 -13.14 -2.46 -9.16
N LEU A 337 -12.61 -1.22 -9.26
CA LEU A 337 -12.63 -0.27 -8.15
C LEU A 337 -14.01 0.39 -7.95
N TYR A 338 -14.92 0.22 -8.91
CA TYR A 338 -16.30 0.70 -8.84
C TYR A 338 -17.30 -0.32 -8.30
N GLU A 339 -16.93 -1.59 -8.18
CA GLU A 339 -17.83 -2.58 -7.59
C GLU A 339 -18.28 -2.13 -6.18
N THR A 340 -19.56 -2.32 -5.86
CA THR A 340 -20.14 -2.05 -4.53
C THR A 340 -20.34 -3.32 -3.71
N ARG A 341 -20.01 -4.48 -4.28
CA ARG A 341 -20.40 -5.77 -3.73
C ARG A 341 -19.25 -6.75 -3.82
N GLN A 342 -19.05 -7.51 -2.75
CA GLN A 342 -18.22 -8.72 -2.79
C GLN A 342 -18.90 -9.84 -2.00
N SER A 343 -18.75 -11.07 -2.46
CA SER A 343 -19.29 -12.25 -1.78
C SER A 343 -18.35 -13.44 -1.92
N ASP A 344 -18.40 -14.35 -0.95
CA ASP A 344 -17.65 -15.60 -0.97
C ASP A 344 -18.50 -16.71 -0.34
N ASP A 345 -18.50 -17.87 -0.98
CA ASP A 345 -19.15 -19.12 -0.53
C ASP A 345 -18.16 -20.28 -0.39
N PHE A 346 -16.86 -19.97 -0.46
CA PHE A 346 -15.71 -20.86 -0.33
C PHE A 346 -15.58 -21.94 -1.41
N SER A 347 -16.35 -21.84 -2.50
CA SER A 347 -16.20 -22.72 -3.66
C SER A 347 -14.84 -22.57 -4.35
N ALA A 348 -14.30 -21.34 -4.37
CA ALA A 348 -12.95 -21.01 -4.87
C ALA A 348 -11.84 -21.21 -3.82
N GLY A 349 -12.16 -21.77 -2.66
CA GLY A 349 -11.22 -21.97 -1.56
C GLY A 349 -11.02 -20.73 -0.69
N LEU A 350 -9.78 -20.49 -0.23
CA LEU A 350 -9.44 -19.37 0.65
C LEU A 350 -8.61 -18.29 -0.06
N GLU A 351 -8.58 -18.29 -1.38
CA GLU A 351 -7.72 -17.35 -2.12
C GLU A 351 -8.16 -15.90 -1.94
N ALA A 352 -9.41 -15.62 -1.56
CA ALA A 352 -9.85 -14.26 -1.21
C ALA A 352 -9.54 -13.87 0.24
N TRP A 353 -9.00 -14.77 1.07
CA TRP A 353 -8.83 -14.56 2.51
C TRP A 353 -7.38 -14.55 2.95
N SER A 354 -7.06 -13.64 3.87
CA SER A 354 -5.81 -13.66 4.62
C SER A 354 -5.98 -14.52 5.88
N VAL A 355 -5.30 -15.67 5.90
CA VAL A 355 -5.33 -16.66 7.00
C VAL A 355 -3.93 -17.10 7.45
N PHE A 356 -2.87 -16.47 6.93
CA PHE A 356 -1.49 -16.81 7.25
C PHE A 356 -1.12 -16.42 8.69
N GLY A 357 -0.12 -17.09 9.27
CA GLY A 357 0.28 -16.88 10.67
C GLY A 357 -0.80 -17.31 11.67
N THR A 358 -1.68 -18.24 11.29
CA THR A 358 -2.76 -18.76 12.15
C THR A 358 -2.74 -20.28 12.19
N LYS A 359 -3.42 -20.86 13.19
CA LYS A 359 -3.79 -22.28 13.22
C LYS A 359 -5.26 -22.44 13.56
N GLY A 360 -5.90 -23.44 12.95
CA GLY A 360 -7.33 -23.70 13.13
C GLY A 360 -8.26 -22.86 12.25
N VAL A 361 -7.70 -22.18 11.24
CA VAL A 361 -8.43 -21.45 10.19
C VAL A 361 -8.23 -22.18 8.86
N LEU A 362 -9.26 -22.88 8.39
CA LEU A 362 -9.16 -23.78 7.22
C LEU A 362 -10.52 -24.04 6.57
N LEU A 363 -10.53 -24.65 5.38
CA LEU A 363 -11.75 -25.17 4.77
C LEU A 363 -12.14 -26.50 5.41
N ALA A 364 -13.35 -26.59 5.93
CA ALA A 364 -13.93 -27.82 6.44
C ALA A 364 -15.10 -28.27 5.55
N PRO A 365 -15.45 -29.57 5.54
CA PRO A 365 -16.69 -30.03 4.92
C PRO A 365 -17.91 -29.33 5.53
N HIS A 366 -18.88 -28.96 4.69
CA HIS A 366 -20.13 -28.41 5.17
C HIS A 366 -20.91 -29.49 5.97
N PRO A 367 -21.33 -29.23 7.22
CA PRO A 367 -21.87 -30.26 8.12
C PRO A 367 -23.21 -30.86 7.66
N GLN A 368 -23.93 -30.16 6.79
CA GLN A 368 -25.29 -30.54 6.34
C GLN A 368 -25.43 -30.67 4.81
N GLN A 369 -24.38 -30.41 4.03
CA GLN A 369 -24.46 -30.38 2.56
C GLN A 369 -23.21 -31.04 1.97
N THR A 370 -23.34 -32.28 1.51
CA THR A 370 -22.23 -33.07 0.98
C THR A 370 -21.56 -32.36 -0.21
N GLY A 371 -20.22 -32.36 -0.23
CA GLY A 371 -19.42 -31.78 -1.32
C GLY A 371 -19.17 -30.28 -1.21
N ARG A 372 -19.93 -29.53 -0.39
CA ARG A 372 -19.65 -28.12 -0.11
C ARG A 372 -18.61 -27.97 1.01
N LYS A 373 -17.93 -26.82 1.01
CA LYS A 373 -16.95 -26.43 2.03
C LYS A 373 -17.42 -25.17 2.74
N VAL A 374 -16.94 -25.00 3.96
CA VAL A 374 -17.16 -23.81 4.79
C VAL A 374 -15.83 -23.35 5.36
N LEU A 375 -15.69 -22.06 5.66
CA LEU A 375 -14.57 -21.59 6.46
C LEU A 375 -14.78 -21.98 7.92
N GLN A 376 -13.85 -22.74 8.47
CA GLN A 376 -13.77 -23.08 9.89
C GLN A 376 -12.76 -22.17 10.59
N ILE A 377 -13.14 -21.66 11.76
CA ILE A 377 -12.29 -20.89 12.66
C ILE A 377 -12.40 -21.46 14.07
N ARG A 378 -11.29 -21.92 14.63
CA ARG A 378 -11.20 -22.35 16.03
C ARG A 378 -9.80 -22.11 16.58
N ARG A 379 -9.69 -21.84 17.88
CA ARG A 379 -8.40 -21.87 18.57
C ARG A 379 -7.91 -23.31 18.62
N ALA A 380 -7.01 -23.69 17.72
CA ALA A 380 -6.43 -25.04 17.68
C ALA A 380 -5.14 -25.16 18.50
N ASP A 381 -4.45 -24.03 18.71
CA ASP A 381 -3.14 -23.94 19.33
C ASP A 381 -3.07 -22.62 20.12
N VAL A 382 -2.49 -22.65 21.33
CA VAL A 382 -2.37 -21.45 22.17
C VAL A 382 -1.30 -20.48 21.67
N GLU A 383 -0.31 -20.95 20.92
CA GLU A 383 0.76 -20.11 20.37
C GLU A 383 0.31 -19.31 19.13
N PHE A 384 -0.79 -19.73 18.49
CA PHE A 384 -1.27 -19.13 17.25
C PHE A 384 -2.66 -18.51 17.44
N PRO A 385 -2.93 -17.35 16.83
CA PRO A 385 -4.28 -16.85 16.71
C PRO A 385 -5.08 -17.70 15.71
N ALA A 386 -6.40 -17.57 15.78
CA ALA A 386 -7.32 -18.13 14.82
C ALA A 386 -8.20 -17.00 14.28
N THR A 387 -7.71 -16.35 13.22
CA THR A 387 -8.35 -15.19 12.60
C THR A 387 -8.36 -15.34 11.08
N ALA A 388 -9.46 -14.96 10.44
CA ALA A 388 -9.54 -14.78 9.00
C ALA A 388 -9.84 -13.31 8.68
N VAL A 389 -9.19 -12.76 7.66
CA VAL A 389 -9.33 -11.36 7.24
C VAL A 389 -9.73 -11.32 5.77
N TRP A 390 -10.75 -10.52 5.44
CA TRP A 390 -11.33 -10.43 4.10
C TRP A 390 -11.60 -8.98 3.74
N ASN A 391 -11.11 -8.58 2.56
CA ASN A 391 -11.35 -7.26 1.98
C ASN A 391 -12.67 -7.25 1.20
N PHE A 392 -13.27 -6.08 1.07
CA PHE A 392 -14.40 -5.78 0.18
C PHE A 392 -14.36 -4.28 -0.18
N PRO A 393 -15.13 -3.81 -1.17
CA PRO A 393 -15.13 -2.39 -1.54
C PRO A 393 -15.43 -1.47 -0.34
N ALA A 394 -14.68 -0.37 -0.19
CA ALA A 394 -14.91 0.56 0.92
C ALA A 394 -16.28 1.26 0.85
N GLY A 395 -16.92 1.44 2.01
CA GLY A 395 -18.16 2.21 2.12
C GLY A 395 -18.31 2.96 3.44
N LEU A 396 -18.82 4.20 3.37
CA LEU A 396 -19.29 4.97 4.53
C LEU A 396 -20.58 4.40 5.12
N GLN A 397 -21.38 3.74 4.28
CA GLN A 397 -22.55 2.99 4.67
C GLN A 397 -22.52 1.64 3.96
N GLY A 398 -23.04 0.61 4.61
CA GLY A 398 -23.11 -0.70 3.99
C GLY A 398 -23.68 -1.75 4.90
N THR A 399 -23.76 -2.95 4.35
CA THR A 399 -24.27 -4.14 5.01
C THR A 399 -23.32 -5.30 4.78
N ILE A 400 -22.99 -6.03 5.83
CA ILE A 400 -22.42 -7.37 5.74
C ILE A 400 -23.46 -8.38 6.20
N ARG A 401 -23.64 -9.44 5.42
CA ARG A 401 -24.44 -10.62 5.77
C ARG A 401 -23.51 -11.82 5.87
N LEU A 402 -23.60 -12.54 6.98
CA LEU A 402 -22.87 -13.77 7.23
C LEU A 402 -23.84 -14.89 7.58
N ARG A 403 -23.62 -16.07 7.00
CA ARG A 403 -24.31 -17.30 7.40
C ARG A 403 -23.41 -18.11 8.33
N LEU A 404 -23.65 -18.01 9.63
CA LEU A 404 -22.74 -18.50 10.69
C LEU A 404 -23.34 -19.66 11.49
N MET A 405 -22.50 -20.60 11.90
CA MET A 405 -22.84 -21.63 12.89
C MET A 405 -21.72 -21.74 13.93
N LEU A 406 -22.07 -21.78 15.21
CA LEU A 406 -21.13 -22.14 16.28
C LEU A 406 -21.38 -23.60 16.66
N THR A 407 -20.36 -24.44 16.65
CA THR A 407 -20.50 -25.83 17.10
C THR A 407 -20.26 -25.94 18.61
N PRO A 408 -20.86 -26.93 19.30
CA PRO A 408 -20.61 -27.16 20.72
C PRO A 408 -19.12 -27.21 21.04
N GLY A 409 -18.71 -26.49 22.09
CA GLY A 409 -17.30 -26.39 22.49
C GLY A 409 -16.52 -25.23 21.85
N PHE A 410 -17.16 -24.41 21.02
CA PHE A 410 -16.66 -23.07 20.68
C PHE A 410 -16.90 -22.13 21.87
N GLY A 411 -15.89 -21.36 22.25
CA GLY A 411 -15.95 -20.42 23.37
C GLY A 411 -16.58 -19.09 22.94
N ALA A 412 -15.74 -18.15 22.52
CA ALA A 412 -16.16 -16.83 22.11
C ALA A 412 -15.38 -16.38 20.88
N GLY A 413 -16.02 -15.61 20.04
CA GLY A 413 -15.45 -15.02 18.84
C GLY A 413 -15.74 -13.54 18.70
N ARG A 414 -15.21 -12.96 17.64
CA ARG A 414 -15.43 -11.56 17.26
C ARG A 414 -15.59 -11.43 15.77
N LEU A 415 -16.61 -10.70 15.34
CA LEU A 415 -16.69 -10.11 14.01
C LEU A 415 -16.27 -8.64 14.14
N ALA A 416 -15.26 -8.21 13.40
CA ALA A 416 -14.83 -6.83 13.41
C ALA A 416 -14.84 -6.22 12.02
N LEU A 417 -15.22 -4.95 11.96
CA LEU A 417 -15.23 -4.14 10.74
C LEU A 417 -14.18 -3.02 10.87
N THR A 418 -13.40 -2.82 9.82
CA THR A 418 -12.31 -1.83 9.79
C THR A 418 -12.07 -1.29 8.37
N ASP A 419 -11.27 -0.24 8.26
CA ASP A 419 -10.97 0.53 7.03
C ASP A 419 -9.58 0.25 6.43
N HIS A 420 -8.81 -0.64 7.05
CA HIS A 420 -7.45 -0.98 6.64
C HIS A 420 -7.16 -2.47 6.82
N PHE A 421 -6.17 -2.94 6.07
CA PHE A 421 -5.61 -4.26 6.30
C PHE A 421 -4.84 -4.29 7.62
N SER A 422 -4.98 -5.40 8.33
CA SER A 422 -4.07 -5.83 9.38
C SER A 422 -3.94 -7.33 9.29
N VAL A 423 -2.75 -7.85 9.58
CA VAL A 423 -2.52 -9.30 9.50
C VAL A 423 -3.46 -10.07 10.44
N PRO A 424 -3.73 -11.36 10.16
CA PRO A 424 -4.57 -12.19 11.03
C PRO A 424 -4.11 -12.28 12.48
N TYR A 425 -2.80 -12.15 12.73
CA TYR A 425 -2.16 -12.26 14.03
C TYR A 425 -1.88 -10.91 14.72
N ASP A 426 -2.56 -9.85 14.29
CA ASP A 426 -2.48 -8.53 14.93
C ASP A 426 -3.23 -8.53 16.27
N GLN A 427 -2.50 -8.33 17.37
CA GLN A 427 -3.05 -8.32 18.73
C GLN A 427 -3.70 -6.97 19.11
N GLU A 428 -3.36 -5.90 18.39
CA GLU A 428 -3.88 -4.56 18.64
C GLU A 428 -5.11 -4.23 17.80
N ASP A 429 -5.52 -5.14 16.92
CA ASP A 429 -6.65 -4.94 16.01
C ASP A 429 -7.89 -4.40 16.68
N LYS A 430 -8.21 -4.92 17.88
CA LYS A 430 -9.36 -4.51 18.67
C LYS A 430 -9.40 -3.02 18.97
N PHE A 431 -8.26 -2.32 18.98
CA PHE A 431 -8.19 -0.87 19.22
C PHE A 431 -8.42 -0.07 17.94
N TYR A 432 -8.07 -0.63 16.78
CA TYR A 432 -8.14 0.05 15.49
C TYR A 432 -9.37 -0.31 14.66
N ASN A 433 -10.03 -1.43 15.00
CA ASN A 433 -11.31 -1.81 14.41
C ASN A 433 -12.38 -0.77 14.74
N MET A 434 -13.10 -0.32 13.71
CA MET A 434 -14.18 0.67 13.82
C MET A 434 -15.39 0.10 14.56
N PHE A 435 -15.71 -1.18 14.33
CA PHE A 435 -16.71 -1.93 15.08
C PHE A 435 -16.17 -3.29 15.52
N ASN A 436 -16.53 -3.71 16.72
CA ASN A 436 -16.21 -5.04 17.25
C ASN A 436 -17.51 -5.64 17.79
N LEU A 437 -18.03 -6.68 17.14
CA LEU A 437 -19.17 -7.45 17.60
C LEU A 437 -18.68 -8.74 18.27
N PRO A 438 -18.88 -8.92 19.58
CA PRO A 438 -18.67 -10.22 20.22
C PRO A 438 -19.72 -11.24 19.74
N VAL A 439 -19.29 -12.47 19.50
CA VAL A 439 -20.16 -13.58 19.09
C VAL A 439 -19.89 -14.78 19.98
N GLY A 440 -20.93 -15.44 20.47
CA GLY A 440 -20.78 -16.59 21.35
C GLY A 440 -22.08 -17.38 21.50
N LEU A 441 -22.04 -18.41 22.34
CA LEU A 441 -23.22 -19.21 22.69
C LEU A 441 -24.06 -18.57 23.80
N GLU A 442 -23.50 -17.58 24.50
CA GLU A 442 -24.12 -16.87 25.60
C GLU A 442 -24.38 -15.41 25.23
N ALA A 443 -25.38 -14.80 25.87
CA ALA A 443 -25.69 -13.39 25.69
C ALA A 443 -24.56 -12.51 26.20
N THR A 444 -24.24 -11.46 25.43
CA THR A 444 -23.29 -10.43 25.87
C THR A 444 -23.93 -9.53 26.92
N PRO A 445 -23.26 -9.24 28.05
CA PRO A 445 -23.79 -8.35 29.09
C PRO A 445 -24.09 -6.93 28.63
N THR A 446 -23.46 -6.48 27.53
CA THR A 446 -23.51 -5.11 27.02
C THR A 446 -24.72 -4.80 26.14
N GLY A 447 -25.59 -5.78 25.85
CA GLY A 447 -26.68 -5.64 24.86
C GLY A 447 -26.19 -5.48 23.40
N TRP A 448 -24.87 -5.62 23.17
CA TRP A 448 -24.23 -5.60 21.86
C TRP A 448 -23.40 -6.87 21.68
N GLY A 449 -23.90 -7.76 20.84
CA GLY A 449 -23.33 -9.07 20.60
C GLY A 449 -24.32 -10.01 19.92
N ALA A 450 -23.83 -11.07 19.29
CA ALA A 450 -24.67 -12.14 18.76
C ALA A 450 -24.56 -13.39 19.64
N ALA A 451 -25.65 -13.74 20.31
CA ALA A 451 -25.80 -15.02 21.00
C ALA A 451 -26.43 -16.04 20.04
N LEU A 452 -25.64 -17.01 19.61
CA LEU A 452 -26.05 -18.01 18.61
C LEU A 452 -26.37 -19.34 19.27
N ARG A 453 -27.31 -20.10 18.71
CA ARG A 453 -27.63 -21.44 19.19
C ARG A 453 -26.63 -22.44 18.61
N ALA A 454 -26.06 -23.27 19.48
CA ALA A 454 -25.06 -24.26 19.07
C ALA A 454 -25.64 -25.23 18.03
N GLY A 455 -24.87 -25.51 16.98
CA GLY A 455 -25.23 -26.45 15.92
C GLY A 455 -26.34 -25.96 14.98
N GLN A 456 -26.72 -24.68 15.03
CA GLN A 456 -27.68 -24.07 14.10
C GLN A 456 -27.02 -23.01 13.24
N TRP A 457 -27.46 -22.92 11.98
CA TRP A 457 -27.09 -21.82 11.11
C TRP A 457 -27.95 -20.60 11.40
N HIS A 458 -27.30 -19.45 11.47
CA HIS A 458 -27.91 -18.16 11.73
C HIS A 458 -27.50 -17.15 10.66
N ASP A 459 -28.43 -16.25 10.31
CA ASP A 459 -28.12 -15.07 9.50
C ASP A 459 -27.73 -13.93 10.42
N VAL A 460 -26.46 -13.52 10.34
CA VAL A 460 -25.92 -12.37 11.07
C VAL A 460 -25.73 -11.23 10.09
N GLU A 461 -26.48 -10.15 10.28
CA GLU A 461 -26.40 -8.97 9.42
C GLU A 461 -25.93 -7.75 10.22
N LEU A 462 -24.88 -7.10 9.72
CA LEU A 462 -24.30 -5.88 10.26
C LEU A 462 -24.55 -4.74 9.29
N ARG A 463 -25.34 -3.75 9.70
CA ARG A 463 -25.61 -2.53 8.92
C ARG A 463 -24.89 -1.35 9.56
N TRP A 464 -23.86 -0.81 8.91
CA TRP A 464 -23.14 0.33 9.45
C TRP A 464 -23.51 1.63 8.74
N ASP A 465 -23.43 2.72 9.49
CA ASP A 465 -23.49 4.08 9.00
C ASP A 465 -22.49 4.92 9.77
N ILE A 466 -21.37 5.26 9.12
CA ILE A 466 -20.29 6.04 9.75
C ILE A 466 -20.77 7.44 10.13
N GLY A 467 -21.64 8.05 9.33
CA GLY A 467 -22.21 9.38 9.61
C GLY A 467 -23.08 9.38 10.87
N LYS A 468 -23.80 8.28 11.13
CA LYS A 468 -24.55 8.09 12.38
C LYS A 468 -23.73 7.49 13.52
N ARG A 469 -22.46 7.14 13.26
CA ARG A 469 -21.54 6.50 14.23
C ARG A 469 -22.11 5.23 14.85
N GLU A 470 -22.89 4.45 14.08
CA GLU A 470 -23.57 3.25 14.58
C GLU A 470 -23.44 2.06 13.62
N CYS A 471 -23.51 0.86 14.19
CA CYS A 471 -23.68 -0.39 13.46
C CYS A 471 -24.82 -1.19 14.08
N ARG A 472 -25.87 -1.47 13.29
CA ARG A 472 -27.04 -2.23 13.73
C ARG A 472 -26.84 -3.69 13.43
N LEU A 473 -27.11 -4.54 14.42
CA LEU A 473 -27.10 -5.99 14.30
C LEU A 473 -28.53 -6.51 14.09
N LEU A 474 -28.71 -7.32 13.06
CA LEU A 474 -29.88 -8.18 12.91
C LEU A 474 -29.42 -9.64 13.01
N LEU A 475 -30.17 -10.45 13.77
CA LEU A 475 -29.98 -11.88 13.90
C LEU A 475 -31.25 -12.58 13.41
N ASP A 476 -31.12 -13.45 12.41
CA ASP A 476 -32.24 -14.14 11.75
C ASP A 476 -33.37 -13.17 11.36
N ASN A 477 -32.99 -12.03 10.75
CA ASN A 477 -33.88 -10.92 10.35
C ASN A 477 -34.55 -10.12 11.49
N HIS A 478 -34.19 -10.36 12.75
CA HIS A 478 -34.70 -9.59 13.89
C HIS A 478 -33.64 -8.65 14.44
N ALA A 479 -34.02 -7.41 14.78
CA ALA A 479 -33.10 -6.47 15.40
C ALA A 479 -32.60 -7.00 16.76
N ALA A 480 -31.28 -7.07 16.94
CA ALA A 480 -30.66 -7.68 18.11
C ALA A 480 -29.73 -6.73 18.88
N GLY A 481 -29.30 -5.61 18.29
CA GLY A 481 -28.53 -4.59 19.01
C GLY A 481 -27.98 -3.49 18.12
N VAL A 482 -27.39 -2.46 18.75
CA VAL A 482 -26.68 -1.37 18.07
C VAL A 482 -25.35 -1.12 18.76
N GLY A 483 -24.27 -1.13 17.98
CA GLY A 483 -22.90 -0.93 18.45
C GLY A 483 -22.37 0.44 18.05
N PRO A 484 -21.60 1.13 18.91
CA PRO A 484 -21.04 2.44 18.60
C PRO A 484 -19.79 2.34 17.73
N LEU A 485 -19.56 3.38 16.91
CA LEU A 485 -18.30 3.59 16.21
C LEU A 485 -17.19 3.89 17.22
N ARG A 486 -16.14 3.07 17.21
CA ARG A 486 -15.04 3.15 18.20
C ARG A 486 -13.89 4.06 17.77
N ARG A 487 -13.72 4.24 16.46
CA ARG A 487 -12.67 5.07 15.86
C ARG A 487 -13.22 5.70 14.60
N GLU A 488 -12.82 6.94 14.34
CA GLU A 488 -13.05 7.55 13.04
C GLU A 488 -12.21 6.85 11.97
N GLY A 489 -12.71 6.91 10.75
CA GLY A 489 -12.18 6.17 9.63
C GLY A 489 -12.84 6.64 8.34
N SER A 490 -12.16 6.41 7.25
CA SER A 490 -12.50 6.98 5.95
C SER A 490 -13.52 6.10 5.19
N GLY A 491 -13.59 4.80 5.48
CA GLY A 491 -14.67 3.92 5.04
C GLY A 491 -14.37 2.45 5.33
N ILE A 492 -15.37 1.67 5.73
CA ILE A 492 -15.17 0.26 6.09
C ILE A 492 -14.95 -0.58 4.83
N SER A 493 -13.88 -1.37 4.82
CA SER A 493 -13.42 -2.19 3.68
C SER A 493 -12.90 -3.57 4.07
N TYR A 494 -12.97 -3.92 5.36
CA TYR A 494 -12.48 -5.19 5.89
C TYR A 494 -13.40 -5.81 6.92
N LEU A 495 -13.52 -7.14 6.84
CA LEU A 495 -14.13 -8.01 7.83
C LEU A 495 -13.03 -8.87 8.45
N ARG A 496 -13.05 -8.97 9.78
CA ARG A 496 -12.18 -9.87 10.55
C ARG A 496 -13.03 -10.80 11.39
N LEU A 497 -12.70 -12.08 11.34
CA LEU A 497 -13.38 -13.14 12.08
C LEU A 497 -12.36 -13.83 12.97
N SER A 498 -12.52 -13.76 14.29
CA SER A 498 -11.54 -14.30 15.23
C SER A 498 -12.18 -15.21 16.27
N SER A 499 -11.51 -16.29 16.64
CA SER A 499 -11.71 -16.92 17.95
C SER A 499 -10.94 -16.12 19.01
N LEU A 500 -11.60 -15.83 20.13
CA LEU A 500 -11.05 -15.13 21.29
C LEU A 500 -10.63 -16.09 22.41
N SER A 501 -10.77 -17.40 22.21
CA SER A 501 -10.41 -18.36 23.24
C SER A 501 -8.92 -18.31 23.57
N GLY A 502 -8.60 -18.27 24.86
CA GLY A 502 -7.23 -18.41 25.38
C GLY A 502 -6.77 -19.87 25.51
N LYS A 503 -7.64 -20.84 25.20
CA LYS A 503 -7.36 -22.28 25.26
C LYS A 503 -7.82 -22.98 23.97
N PRO A 504 -7.29 -24.16 23.63
CA PRO A 504 -7.77 -24.92 22.49
C PRO A 504 -9.26 -25.26 22.61
N GLU A 505 -9.98 -25.12 21.51
CA GLU A 505 -11.43 -25.35 21.41
C GLU A 505 -11.70 -26.71 20.76
N THR A 506 -12.69 -27.43 21.31
CA THR A 506 -13.20 -28.66 20.67
C THR A 506 -14.23 -28.35 19.59
N GLY A 507 -14.92 -27.21 19.69
CA GLY A 507 -15.82 -26.68 18.67
C GLY A 507 -15.16 -25.64 17.76
N ALA A 508 -15.96 -25.04 16.88
CA ALA A 508 -15.54 -24.05 15.89
C ALA A 508 -16.67 -23.09 15.53
N MET A 509 -16.29 -21.92 15.03
CA MET A 509 -17.16 -21.05 14.23
C MET A 509 -17.04 -21.46 12.77
N LEU A 510 -18.17 -21.74 12.13
CA LEU A 510 -18.28 -22.07 10.71
C LEU A 510 -18.96 -20.92 9.98
N LEU A 511 -18.42 -20.53 8.83
CA LEU A 511 -19.00 -19.55 7.92
C LEU A 511 -19.34 -20.23 6.60
N GLU A 512 -20.63 -20.29 6.26
CA GLU A 512 -21.11 -20.87 4.99
C GLU A 512 -20.97 -19.88 3.84
N SER A 513 -21.30 -18.62 4.08
CA SER A 513 -21.19 -17.57 3.07
C SER A 513 -21.09 -16.19 3.71
N VAL A 514 -20.47 -15.26 3.00
CA VAL A 514 -20.43 -13.85 3.34
C VAL A 514 -20.77 -13.00 2.12
N THR A 515 -21.48 -11.89 2.34
CA THR A 515 -21.70 -10.86 1.31
C THR A 515 -21.57 -9.49 1.97
N ALA A 516 -20.81 -8.60 1.33
CA ALA A 516 -20.75 -7.18 1.66
C ALA A 516 -21.39 -6.39 0.52
N ASP A 517 -22.29 -5.48 0.85
CA ASP A 517 -22.88 -4.50 -0.05
C ASP A 517 -22.64 -3.10 0.53
N VAL A 518 -21.98 -2.22 -0.21
CA VAL A 518 -21.70 -0.84 0.22
C VAL A 518 -22.47 0.18 -0.63
N SER A 519 -22.76 1.33 -0.03
CA SER A 519 -23.38 2.45 -0.73
C SER A 519 -22.54 2.90 -1.92
N ALA A 520 -23.17 3.17 -3.07
CA ALA A 520 -22.48 3.73 -4.22
C ALA A 520 -21.97 5.19 -4.01
N GLY A 521 -22.41 5.86 -2.94
CA GLY A 521 -21.92 7.16 -2.47
C GLY A 521 -22.45 7.51 -1.06
N PRO A 522 -21.95 8.56 -0.38
CA PRO A 522 -20.76 9.35 -0.71
C PRO A 522 -19.48 8.51 -0.65
N TRP A 523 -18.48 8.92 -1.42
CA TRP A 523 -17.18 8.25 -1.49
C TRP A 523 -16.33 8.60 -0.28
N VAL A 524 -15.27 7.82 -0.08
CA VAL A 524 -14.36 7.99 1.05
C VAL A 524 -13.58 9.29 0.88
N VAL A 525 -13.66 10.20 1.85
CA VAL A 525 -12.94 11.48 1.81
C VAL A 525 -11.53 11.29 2.36
N PHE A 526 -10.53 11.86 1.68
CA PHE A 526 -9.12 11.85 2.14
C PHE A 526 -8.65 13.16 2.78
N ASN A 527 -9.43 14.23 2.67
CA ASN A 527 -9.09 15.54 3.25
C ASN A 527 -9.57 15.65 4.70
N SER A 528 -8.72 16.28 5.52
CA SER A 528 -9.04 16.81 6.85
C SER A 528 -9.70 18.17 6.78
#